data_AF-A0A6J4X736-F1
#
_entry.id   AF-A0A6J4X736-F1
#
_cell.length_a   1.000
_cell.length_b   1.000
_cell.length_c   1.000
_cell.angle_alpha   90.00
_cell.angle_beta   90.00
_cell.angle_gamma   90.00
#
_symmetry.space_group_name_H-M   'P 1'
#
loop_
_entity.id
_entity.type
_entity.pdbx_description
1 polymer ?
#
loop_
_entity_poly.entity_id
_entity_poly.type
_entity_poly.pdbx_seq_one_letter_code
_entity_poly.pdbx_strand_id
1 'polypeptide(L)'
;METNEAAEKLKTFVLTHGLPKTDMALFDIKCPYCGKSDRIRDLEEPDALTEKMDSKNLAIYFNLWDQLARSNGSLAVCKFCQNLLLLQDKASAVPLYE
;
A
#
# COMPACT_ATOMS: atom_id res chain seq x y z
N MET A 1 -7.85 17.05 0.50
CA MET A 1 -8.33 15.66 0.67
C MET A 1 -7.72 15.16 1.96
N GLU A 2 -8.53 14.81 2.96
CA GLU A 2 -8.01 14.29 4.23
C GLU A 2 -7.29 12.96 4.00
N THR A 3 -6.22 12.67 4.75
CA THR A 3 -5.40 11.45 4.60
C THR A 3 -6.24 10.16 4.62
N ASN A 4 -7.32 10.15 5.41
CA ASN A 4 -8.25 9.01 5.50
C ASN A 4 -8.98 8.76 4.18
N GLU A 5 -9.39 9.82 3.48
CA GLU A 5 -10.08 9.71 2.19
C GLU A 5 -9.13 9.18 1.11
N ALA A 6 -7.87 9.64 1.11
CA ALA A 6 -6.83 9.13 0.21
C ALA A 6 -6.55 7.64 0.46
N ALA A 7 -6.44 7.25 1.73
CA ALA A 7 -6.18 5.86 2.14
C ALA A 7 -7.33 4.92 1.73
N GLU A 8 -8.59 5.31 1.94
CA GLU A 8 -9.74 4.49 1.53
C GLU A 8 -9.87 4.39 -0.01
N LYS A 9 -9.57 5.48 -0.73
CA LYS A 9 -9.50 5.47 -2.20
C LYS A 9 -8.42 4.51 -2.70
N LEU A 10 -7.21 4.57 -2.13
CA LEU A 10 -6.12 3.67 -2.52
C LEU A 10 -6.43 2.23 -2.13
N LYS A 11 -7.04 1.99 -0.96
CA LYS A 11 -7.45 0.66 -0.53
C LYS A 11 -8.44 0.05 -1.51
N THR A 12 -9.47 0.81 -1.89
CA THR A 12 -10.44 0.39 -2.90
C THR A 12 -9.74 0.09 -4.22
N PHE A 13 -8.85 0.98 -4.67
CA PHE A 13 -8.09 0.80 -5.91
C PHE A 13 -7.24 -0.48 -5.90
N VAL A 14 -6.52 -0.74 -4.81
CA VAL A 14 -5.68 -1.93 -4.59
C VAL A 14 -6.51 -3.20 -4.65
N LEU A 15 -7.69 -3.21 -4.01
CA LEU A 15 -8.58 -4.37 -4.04
C LEU A 15 -9.18 -4.59 -5.43
N THR A 16 -9.66 -3.54 -6.09
CA THR A 16 -10.25 -3.62 -7.44
C THR A 16 -9.26 -4.11 -8.48
N HIS A 17 -8.00 -3.65 -8.42
CA HIS A 17 -6.96 -4.04 -9.37
C HIS A 17 -6.15 -5.25 -8.91
N GLY A 18 -6.45 -5.83 -7.74
CA GLY A 18 -5.74 -6.98 -7.19
C GLY A 18 -4.24 -6.72 -6.98
N LEU A 19 -3.89 -5.57 -6.39
CA LEU A 19 -2.53 -5.21 -6.03
C LEU A 19 -2.12 -5.76 -4.64
N PRO A 20 -0.83 -5.96 -4.36
CA PRO A 20 0.25 -5.98 -5.34
C PRO A 20 0.11 -7.14 -6.32
N LYS A 21 0.70 -6.99 -7.51
CA LYS A 21 0.82 -8.07 -8.50
C LYS A 21 1.90 -9.08 -8.08
N THR A 22 2.87 -8.63 -7.31
CA THR A 22 3.95 -9.44 -6.74
C THR A 22 3.51 -9.97 -5.37
N ASP A 23 3.29 -11.28 -5.26
CA ASP A 23 2.84 -11.90 -3.99
C ASP A 23 4.04 -12.35 -3.14
N MET A 24 4.84 -11.38 -2.66
CA MET A 24 5.95 -11.64 -1.75
C MET A 24 5.67 -11.09 -0.36
N ALA A 25 5.70 -11.97 0.63
CA ALA A 25 5.53 -11.61 2.03
C ALA A 25 6.72 -10.82 2.56
N LEU A 26 6.45 -9.74 3.29
CA LEU A 26 7.44 -9.14 4.16
C LEU A 26 7.49 -9.94 5.46
N PHE A 27 8.70 -10.34 5.85
CA PHE A 27 8.95 -11.05 7.09
C PHE A 27 9.13 -10.07 8.25
N ASP A 28 8.77 -10.51 9.46
CA ASP A 28 8.94 -9.76 10.72
C ASP A 28 8.23 -8.39 10.83
N ILE A 29 7.39 -8.02 9.85
CA ILE A 29 6.57 -6.81 9.91
C ILE A 29 5.18 -7.15 10.42
N LYS A 30 4.80 -6.60 11.58
CA LYS A 30 3.49 -6.79 12.19
C LYS A 30 2.49 -5.75 11.70
N CYS A 31 1.29 -6.19 11.30
CA CYS A 31 0.18 -5.29 11.00
C CYS A 31 -0.26 -4.52 12.26
N PRO A 32 -0.24 -3.18 12.27
CA PRO A 32 -0.69 -2.39 13.41
C PRO A 32 -2.21 -2.50 13.65
N TYR A 33 -3.00 -2.87 12.63
CA TYR A 33 -4.46 -2.99 12.75
C TYR A 33 -4.93 -4.35 13.29
N CYS A 34 -4.34 -5.46 12.84
CA CYS A 34 -4.83 -6.81 13.18
C CYS A 34 -3.80 -7.70 13.89
N GLY A 35 -2.55 -7.23 14.03
CA GLY A 35 -1.48 -7.94 14.71
C GLY A 35 -0.86 -9.13 13.96
N LYS A 36 -1.28 -9.44 12.73
CA LYS A 36 -0.69 -10.50 11.88
C LYS A 36 0.63 -10.03 11.26
N SER A 37 1.60 -10.92 11.11
CA SER A 37 2.90 -10.62 10.50
C SER A 37 3.23 -11.40 9.23
N ASP A 38 2.48 -12.46 8.90
CA ASP A 38 2.70 -13.33 7.75
C ASP A 38 2.00 -12.85 6.46
N ARG A 39 1.19 -11.78 6.56
CA ARG A 39 0.26 -11.33 5.52
C ARG A 39 0.55 -9.94 4.98
N ILE A 40 1.70 -9.35 5.33
CA ILE A 40 2.08 -8.04 4.81
C ILE A 40 2.73 -8.21 3.45
N ARG A 41 2.34 -7.37 2.50
CA ARG A 41 2.89 -7.33 1.14
C ARG A 41 3.24 -5.89 0.79
N ASP A 42 4.45 -5.68 0.29
CA ASP A 42 4.83 -4.42 -0.35
C ASP A 42 3.90 -4.16 -1.52
N LEU A 43 3.36 -2.95 -1.59
CA LEU A 43 2.75 -2.51 -2.83
C LEU A 43 3.85 -2.04 -3.79
N GLU A 44 3.65 -2.25 -5.09
CA GLU A 44 4.63 -1.82 -6.07
C GLU A 44 4.72 -0.29 -6.14
N GLU A 45 5.94 0.24 -6.25
CA GLU A 45 6.13 1.63 -6.65
C GLU A 45 5.48 1.89 -8.02
N PRO A 46 4.97 3.10 -8.28
CA PRO A 46 4.25 3.40 -9.53
C PRO A 46 5.04 3.01 -10.79
N ASP A 47 6.35 3.22 -10.83
CA ASP A 47 7.19 2.90 -11.98
C ASP A 47 7.17 1.40 -12.33
N ALA A 48 7.03 0.52 -11.33
CA ALA A 48 6.96 -0.92 -11.51
C ALA A 48 5.60 -1.44 -12.03
N LEU A 49 4.59 -0.57 -12.13
CA LEU A 49 3.25 -0.87 -12.67
C LEU A 49 3.03 -0.34 -14.09
N THR A 50 3.98 0.42 -14.64
CA THR A 50 3.86 1.09 -15.96
C THR A 50 3.48 0.16 -17.11
N GLU A 51 4.02 -1.07 -17.13
CA GLU A 51 3.71 -2.08 -18.15
C GLU A 51 2.49 -2.96 -17.81
N LYS A 52 1.97 -2.87 -16.58
CA LYS A 52 0.93 -3.76 -16.04
C LYS A 52 -0.43 -3.07 -15.86
N MET A 53 -0.53 -1.80 -16.21
CA MET A 53 -1.69 -0.95 -15.97
C MET A 53 -1.81 0.12 -17.06
N ASP A 54 -3.03 0.49 -17.44
CA ASP A 54 -3.24 1.60 -18.38
C ASP A 54 -2.87 2.95 -17.75
N SER A 55 -2.58 3.93 -18.61
CA SER A 55 -2.08 5.25 -18.19
C SER A 55 -3.03 6.00 -17.26
N LYS A 56 -4.35 5.83 -17.40
CA LYS A 56 -5.34 6.51 -16.55
C LYS A 56 -5.32 5.93 -15.14
N ASN A 57 -5.36 4.60 -15.02
CA ASN A 57 -5.28 3.93 -13.72
C ASN A 57 -3.91 4.14 -13.06
N LEU A 58 -2.83 4.14 -13.82
CA LEU A 58 -1.50 4.43 -13.33
C LEU A 58 -1.40 5.84 -12.74
N ALA A 59 -1.98 6.85 -13.40
CA ALA A 59 -2.00 8.21 -12.89
C ALA A 59 -2.81 8.33 -11.58
N ILE A 60 -3.94 7.63 -11.46
CA ILE A 60 -4.73 7.60 -10.22
C ILE A 60 -3.91 6.95 -9.10
N TYR A 61 -3.29 5.81 -9.39
CA TYR A 61 -2.44 5.11 -8.44
C TYR A 61 -1.27 5.98 -7.97
N PHE A 62 -0.53 6.57 -8.91
CA PHE A 62 0.59 7.46 -8.64
C PHE A 62 0.20 8.59 -7.69
N ASN A 63 -0.89 9.31 -7.98
CA ASN A 63 -1.32 10.44 -7.15
C ASN A 63 -1.68 10.00 -5.71
N LEU A 64 -2.40 8.88 -5.57
CA LEU A 64 -2.75 8.35 -4.25
C LEU A 64 -1.54 7.82 -3.50
N TRP A 65 -0.62 7.17 -4.21
CA TRP A 65 0.63 6.66 -3.68
C TRP A 65 1.51 7.77 -3.14
N ASP A 66 1.82 8.78 -3.97
CA ASP A 66 2.69 9.90 -3.64
C ASP A 66 2.17 10.68 -2.43
N GLN A 67 0.85 10.89 -2.37
CA GLN A 67 0.20 11.55 -1.24
C GLN A 67 0.38 10.78 0.10
N LEU A 68 0.41 9.44 0.06
CA LEU A 68 0.39 8.60 1.25
C LEU A 68 1.77 8.08 1.67
N ALA A 69 2.66 7.83 0.70
CA ALA A 69 3.97 7.24 0.92
C ALA A 69 4.88 8.11 1.83
N ARG A 70 4.60 9.42 1.94
CA ARG A 70 5.45 10.42 2.63
C ARG A 70 6.86 10.42 2.03
N SER A 71 7.68 11.42 2.35
CA SER A 71 8.92 11.72 1.61
C SER A 71 9.96 10.60 1.50
N ASN A 72 9.84 9.51 2.30
CA ASN A 72 10.76 8.37 2.32
C ASN A 72 10.09 7.03 2.70
N GLY A 73 8.76 6.94 2.70
CA GLY A 73 8.07 5.69 3.06
C GLY A 73 7.67 4.87 1.83
N SER A 74 7.55 3.56 2.01
CA SER A 74 6.83 2.71 1.05
C SER A 74 5.47 2.33 1.62
N LEU A 75 4.54 1.92 0.76
CA LEU A 75 3.23 1.45 1.19
C LEU A 75 3.16 -0.06 1.11
N ALA A 76 2.45 -0.65 2.06
CA ALA A 76 2.13 -2.06 2.07
C ALA A 76 0.64 -2.28 2.28
N VAL A 77 0.19 -3.50 1.99
CA VAL A 77 -1.16 -3.96 2.29
C VAL A 77 -1.11 -5.21 3.15
N CYS A 78 -1.93 -5.25 4.19
CA CYS A 78 -2.18 -6.49 4.93
C CYS A 78 -3.23 -7.31 4.18
N LYS A 79 -2.87 -8.46 3.60
CA LYS A 79 -3.82 -9.33 2.90
C LYS A 79 -4.85 -10.00 3.82
N PHE A 80 -4.71 -9.87 5.14
CA PHE A 80 -5.69 -10.37 6.12
C PHE A 80 -6.81 -9.36 6.38
N CYS A 81 -6.49 -8.15 6.85
CA CYS A 81 -7.49 -7.12 7.16
C CYS A 81 -7.70 -6.10 6.04
N GLN A 82 -6.95 -6.21 4.94
CA GLN A 82 -7.00 -5.36 3.75
C GLN A 82 -6.69 -3.88 4.01
N ASN A 83 -6.14 -3.53 5.18
CA ASN A 83 -5.71 -2.16 5.46
C ASN A 83 -4.34 -1.88 4.83
N LEU A 84 -4.20 -0.63 4.38
CA LEU A 84 -2.95 -0.08 3.91
C LEU A 84 -2.08 0.36 5.09
N LEU A 85 -0.77 0.19 4.92
CA LEU A 85 0.24 0.41 5.94
C LEU A 85 1.32 1.32 5.37
N LEU A 86 1.87 2.21 6.20
CA LEU A 86 3.10 2.91 5.88
C LEU A 86 4.27 2.09 6.42
N LEU A 87 5.23 1.78 5.57
CA LEU A 87 6.47 1.13 5.98
C LEU A 87 7.54 2.17 6.31
N GLN A 88 8.15 2.00 7.47
CA GLN A 88 9.27 2.81 7.94
C GLN A 88 10.53 1.96 7.95
N ASP A 89 11.57 2.46 7.26
CA ASP A 89 12.90 1.85 7.17
C ASP A 89 12.89 0.36 6.78
N LYS A 90 11.84 -0.09 6.08
CA LYS A 90 11.57 -1.50 5.73
C LYS A 90 11.56 -2.47 6.93
N ALA A 91 11.50 -1.96 8.15
CA ALA A 91 11.60 -2.75 9.38
C ALA A 91 10.29 -2.75 10.18
N SER A 92 9.42 -1.76 9.98
CA SER A 92 8.17 -1.64 10.73
C SER A 92 7.04 -1.09 9.88
N ALA A 93 5.81 -1.36 10.31
CA ALA A 93 4.60 -0.82 9.71
C ALA A 93 3.84 0.05 10.72
N VAL A 94 3.41 1.23 10.28
CA VAL A 94 2.56 2.13 11.08
C VAL A 94 1.23 2.38 10.38
N PRO A 95 0.16 2.73 11.14
CA PRO A 95 -1.12 3.12 10.56
C PRO A 95 -0.96 4.32 9.60
N LEU A 96 -1.69 4.31 8.49
CA LEU A 96 -1.81 5.48 7.62
C LEU A 96 -2.81 6.51 8.18
N TYR A 97 -3.75 6.02 8.99
CA TYR A 97 -4.80 6.77 9.66
C TYR A 97 -5.14 6.10 10.99
N GLU A 98 -5.66 6.89 11.93
CA GLU A 98 -6.18 6.44 13.23
C GLU A 98 -7.55 5.78 13.11
#